data_AF-A0A7W2QVE4-F1
#
_entry.id   AF-A0A7W2QVE4-F1
#
_cell.length_a   1.000
_cell.length_b   1.000
_cell.length_c   1.000
_cell.angle_alpha   90.00
_cell.angle_beta   90.00
_cell.angle_gamma   90.00
#
_symmetry.space_group_name_H-M   'P 1'
#
loop_
_entity.id
_entity.type
_entity.pdbx_description
1 polymer ?
#
loop_
_entity_poly.entity_id
_entity_poly.type
_entity_poly.pdbx_seq_one_letter_code
_entity_poly.pdbx_strand_id
1 'polypeptide(L)'
;MSSITFEYSANEVVLRVPLEEASSVSFDGGDNWHEPMLTSAADCLFQVPMSFSLVADRVLLKDNTGGAVTAEPPLEFDIQRSHDIHYLNKMVFNFRTRIAEKNVFYHYLRSLLMSMDRTSKFYLGVLSVLAFRVGEDPINRSLVGREIVRIRTELIDQKPAAPLDPVTLRWWISSGTNIAPLAEFYQLRSSAYKIVQDIYLMRDESARARIVYWNTTSSMLLYAFYLYGEGRLGEASEVFLSTFITCQRGLFEIFSSSNRSILSQYPDCTALVEIGRNSFAAHSVLSGKKFLPGSTAEYPVDLEGYYIDFIGAVRRHDKSFPPKLGYLIELKDRLNKEKSALFVG
;
A
#
# COMPACT_ATOMS: atom_id res chain seq x y z
N MET A 1 -28.31 -21.63 -17.15
CA MET A 1 -27.24 -20.63 -16.97
C MET A 1 -26.10 -21.39 -16.35
N SER A 2 -24.91 -21.39 -16.95
CA SER A 2 -23.75 -22.06 -16.35
C SER A 2 -23.41 -21.41 -15.02
N SER A 3 -23.27 -22.21 -13.96
CA SER A 3 -23.01 -21.72 -12.60
C SER A 3 -21.51 -21.66 -12.27
N ILE A 4 -20.68 -21.48 -13.32
CA ILE A 4 -19.25 -21.23 -13.21
C ILE A 4 -19.03 -20.00 -12.33
N THR A 5 -18.35 -20.18 -11.20
CA THR A 5 -18.19 -19.15 -10.17
C THR A 5 -16.78 -19.16 -9.62
N PHE A 6 -16.29 -17.97 -9.25
CA PHE A 6 -14.99 -17.80 -8.61
C PHE A 6 -15.21 -17.48 -7.12
N GLU A 7 -14.61 -18.28 -6.25
CA GLU A 7 -14.70 -18.15 -4.79
C GLU A 7 -13.41 -17.55 -4.24
N TYR A 8 -13.52 -16.51 -3.41
CA TYR A 8 -12.39 -15.67 -3.02
C TYR A 8 -12.03 -15.85 -1.53
N SER A 9 -10.98 -16.63 -1.24
CA SER A 9 -10.46 -16.72 0.12
C SER A 9 -9.44 -15.60 0.40
N ALA A 10 -8.85 -15.57 1.60
CA ALA A 10 -7.81 -14.62 1.96
C ALA A 10 -6.60 -14.65 1.00
N ASN A 11 -6.27 -15.85 0.48
CA ASN A 11 -5.01 -16.18 -0.18
C ASN A 11 -5.16 -16.77 -1.58
N GLU A 12 -6.24 -17.48 -1.82
CA GLU A 12 -6.50 -18.25 -3.04
C GLU A 12 -7.82 -17.84 -3.67
N VAL A 13 -7.98 -18.21 -4.93
CA VAL A 13 -9.24 -18.15 -5.64
C VAL A 13 -9.50 -19.55 -6.19
N VAL A 14 -10.69 -20.08 -5.94
CA VAL A 14 -11.14 -21.37 -6.45
C VAL A 14 -12.15 -21.13 -7.56
N LEU A 15 -11.98 -21.81 -8.67
CA LEU A 15 -12.97 -21.87 -9.74
C LEU A 15 -13.87 -23.08 -9.49
N ARG A 16 -15.15 -22.83 -9.24
CA ARG A 16 -16.21 -23.85 -9.17
C ARG A 16 -16.86 -23.97 -10.55
N VAL A 17 -16.93 -25.19 -11.06
CA VAL A 17 -17.54 -25.54 -12.36
C VAL A 17 -18.47 -26.74 -12.15
N PRO A 18 -19.69 -26.76 -12.71
CA PRO A 18 -20.53 -27.95 -12.68
C PRO A 18 -19.82 -29.16 -13.31
N LEU A 19 -19.99 -30.34 -12.72
CA LEU A 19 -19.37 -31.60 -13.16
C LEU A 19 -19.74 -31.99 -14.60
N GLU A 20 -20.92 -31.55 -15.07
CA GLU A 20 -21.38 -31.76 -16.45
C GLU A 20 -20.70 -30.81 -17.45
N GLU A 21 -20.17 -29.67 -16.99
CA GLU A 21 -19.59 -28.61 -17.84
C GLU A 21 -18.08 -28.74 -18.03
N ALA A 22 -17.32 -29.35 -17.09
CA ALA A 22 -15.89 -29.58 -17.27
C ALA A 22 -15.32 -30.75 -16.45
N SER A 23 -14.45 -31.56 -17.08
CA SER A 23 -13.50 -32.44 -16.38
C SER A 23 -12.14 -31.79 -16.15
N SER A 24 -11.69 -30.89 -17.03
CA SER A 24 -10.37 -30.24 -16.91
C SER A 24 -10.40 -28.77 -17.32
N VAL A 25 -9.44 -28.01 -16.81
CA VAL A 25 -9.32 -26.56 -17.02
C VAL A 25 -7.93 -26.17 -17.52
N SER A 26 -7.85 -25.16 -18.37
CA SER A 26 -6.60 -24.46 -18.69
C SER A 26 -6.71 -22.98 -18.33
N PHE A 27 -5.67 -22.49 -17.66
CA PHE A 27 -5.50 -21.08 -17.27
C PHE A 27 -4.48 -20.34 -18.16
N ASP A 28 -3.96 -21.00 -19.19
CA ASP A 28 -2.86 -20.55 -20.05
C ASP A 28 -3.15 -20.66 -21.54
N GLY A 29 -4.43 -20.73 -21.93
CA GLY A 29 -4.86 -20.73 -23.33
C GLY A 29 -4.85 -22.09 -24.03
N GLY A 30 -4.66 -23.17 -23.26
CA GLY A 30 -4.75 -24.56 -23.73
C GLY A 30 -3.44 -25.35 -23.68
N ASP A 31 -2.34 -24.71 -23.27
CA ASP A 31 -1.01 -25.32 -23.20
C ASP A 31 -0.91 -26.35 -22.06
N ASN A 32 -1.45 -26.04 -20.88
CA ASN A 32 -1.53 -26.99 -19.76
C ASN A 32 -2.99 -27.18 -19.31
N TRP A 33 -3.36 -28.45 -19.12
CA TRP A 33 -4.67 -28.86 -18.61
C TRP A 33 -4.53 -29.40 -17.18
N HIS A 34 -5.36 -28.88 -16.28
CA HIS A 34 -5.38 -29.20 -14.87
C HIS A 34 -6.64 -29.99 -14.54
N GLU A 35 -6.46 -31.10 -13.82
CA GLU A 35 -7.53 -31.86 -13.18
C GLU A 35 -8.05 -31.12 -11.93
N PRO A 36 -9.30 -31.38 -11.50
CA PRO A 36 -9.87 -30.75 -10.32
C PRO A 36 -9.15 -31.15 -9.03
N MET A 37 -8.95 -30.17 -8.15
CA MET A 37 -8.42 -30.40 -6.79
C MET A 37 -9.42 -31.16 -5.93
N LEU A 38 -10.72 -30.92 -6.13
CA LEU A 38 -11.80 -31.64 -5.48
C LEU A 38 -12.95 -31.85 -6.46
N THR A 39 -13.47 -33.07 -6.52
CA THR A 39 -14.70 -33.40 -7.25
C THR A 39 -15.78 -33.79 -6.25
N SER A 40 -16.96 -33.19 -6.39
CA SER A 40 -18.16 -33.50 -5.62
C SER A 40 -19.23 -34.12 -6.53
N ALA A 41 -20.40 -34.46 -5.96
CA ALA A 41 -21.51 -35.00 -6.74
C ALA A 41 -22.15 -34.00 -7.74
N ALA A 42 -21.80 -32.71 -7.66
CA ALA A 42 -22.37 -31.65 -8.51
C ALA A 42 -21.31 -30.75 -9.16
N ASP A 43 -20.22 -30.45 -8.46
CA ASP A 43 -19.17 -29.51 -8.87
C ASP A 43 -17.77 -30.10 -8.89
N CYS A 44 -16.96 -29.66 -9.85
CA CYS A 44 -15.51 -29.69 -9.88
C CYS A 44 -14.94 -28.37 -9.33
N LEU A 45 -13.94 -28.45 -8.45
CA LEU A 45 -13.21 -27.30 -7.91
C LEU A 45 -11.76 -27.29 -8.42
N PHE A 46 -11.36 -26.18 -9.02
CA PHE A 46 -10.01 -25.98 -9.55
C PHE A 46 -9.31 -24.82 -8.84
N GLN A 47 -8.05 -25.01 -8.48
CA GLN A 47 -7.24 -23.94 -7.90
C GLN A 47 -6.81 -22.96 -8.99
N VAL A 48 -7.19 -21.69 -8.87
CA VAL A 48 -6.75 -20.66 -9.82
C VAL A 48 -5.27 -20.32 -9.54
N PRO A 49 -4.36 -20.47 -10.51
CA PRO A 49 -2.94 -20.24 -10.29
C PRO A 49 -2.67 -18.75 -10.08
N MET A 50 -1.63 -18.45 -9.29
CA MET A 50 -1.24 -17.07 -9.03
C MET A 50 -0.89 -16.26 -10.29
N SER A 51 -0.46 -16.91 -11.37
CA SER A 51 -0.16 -16.27 -12.65
C SER A 51 -1.39 -15.82 -13.44
N PHE A 52 -2.60 -16.24 -13.06
CA PHE A 52 -3.85 -15.87 -13.74
C PHE A 52 -4.38 -14.51 -13.27
N SER A 53 -4.78 -13.68 -14.22
CA SER A 53 -5.39 -12.37 -14.02
C SER A 53 -6.90 -12.41 -14.14
N LEU A 54 -7.58 -12.26 -13.00
CA LEU A 54 -9.04 -12.28 -12.86
C LEU A 54 -9.78 -11.13 -13.57
N VAL A 55 -9.04 -10.19 -14.19
CA VAL A 55 -9.55 -9.03 -14.91
C VAL A 55 -9.22 -9.02 -16.41
N ALA A 56 -8.44 -9.99 -16.89
CA ALA A 56 -7.88 -9.98 -18.23
C ALA A 56 -7.91 -11.36 -18.90
N ASP A 57 -7.61 -12.40 -18.14
CA ASP A 57 -7.37 -13.73 -18.67
C ASP A 57 -8.67 -14.52 -18.72
N ARG A 58 -8.79 -15.34 -19.78
CA ARG A 58 -9.94 -16.23 -20.02
C ARG A 58 -9.57 -17.63 -19.60
N VAL A 59 -10.53 -18.35 -19.02
CA VAL A 59 -10.37 -19.75 -18.67
C VAL A 59 -10.90 -20.61 -19.81
N LEU A 60 -10.16 -21.65 -20.21
CA LEU A 60 -10.69 -22.70 -21.09
C LEU A 60 -11.12 -23.89 -20.24
N LEU A 61 -12.35 -24.35 -20.47
CA LEU A 61 -12.96 -25.50 -19.82
C LEU A 61 -13.16 -26.59 -20.85
N LYS A 62 -12.80 -27.83 -20.53
CA LYS A 62 -12.98 -28.98 -21.41
C LYS A 62 -13.99 -29.94 -20.83
N ASP A 63 -15.05 -30.18 -21.60
CA ASP A 63 -16.12 -31.11 -21.25
C ASP A 63 -15.70 -32.57 -21.46
N ASN A 64 -16.55 -33.48 -20.95
CA ASN A 64 -16.31 -34.94 -21.00
C ASN A 64 -16.41 -35.54 -22.41
N THR A 65 -16.86 -34.77 -23.41
CA THR A 65 -16.88 -35.15 -24.83
C THR A 65 -15.67 -34.61 -25.60
N GLY A 66 -14.84 -33.78 -24.96
CA GLY A 66 -13.67 -33.12 -25.54
C GLY A 66 -13.96 -31.76 -26.17
N GLY A 67 -15.18 -31.24 -26.06
CA GLY A 67 -15.51 -29.87 -26.42
C GLY A 67 -14.87 -28.87 -25.47
N ALA A 68 -14.55 -27.67 -25.97
CA ALA A 68 -13.93 -26.60 -25.19
C ALA A 68 -14.85 -25.37 -25.14
N VAL A 69 -15.11 -24.88 -23.92
CA VAL A 69 -15.90 -23.67 -23.64
C VAL A 69 -15.00 -22.64 -22.97
N THR A 70 -15.18 -21.37 -23.30
CA THR A 70 -14.43 -20.27 -22.69
C THR A 70 -15.26 -19.56 -21.63
N ALA A 71 -14.70 -19.40 -20.43
CA ALA A 71 -15.23 -18.50 -19.41
C ALA A 71 -14.46 -17.17 -19.42
N GLU A 72 -15.22 -16.07 -19.45
CA GLU A 72 -14.67 -14.69 -19.44
C GLU A 72 -14.09 -14.33 -18.06
N PRO A 73 -13.23 -13.27 -17.97
CA PRO A 73 -12.67 -12.84 -16.70
C PRO A 73 -13.77 -12.47 -15.69
N PRO A 74 -13.71 -12.95 -14.43
CA PRO A 74 -14.80 -12.77 -13.47
C PRO A 74 -14.95 -11.33 -12.93
N LEU A 75 -13.97 -10.46 -13.15
CA LEU A 75 -13.96 -9.10 -12.61
C LEU A 75 -13.84 -8.07 -13.73
N GLU A 76 -14.82 -7.17 -13.83
CA GLU A 76 -14.87 -6.14 -14.87
C GLU A 76 -13.73 -5.12 -14.73
N PHE A 77 -12.80 -5.11 -15.69
CA PHE A 77 -11.89 -3.99 -15.91
C PHE A 77 -11.53 -3.81 -17.39
N ASP A 78 -11.63 -2.57 -17.87
CA ASP A 78 -11.19 -2.17 -19.20
C ASP A 78 -9.72 -1.72 -19.13
N ILE A 79 -8.83 -2.61 -19.55
CA ILE A 79 -7.37 -2.40 -19.57
C ILE A 79 -6.99 -1.22 -20.47
N GLN A 80 -7.73 -0.95 -21.55
CA GLN A 80 -7.47 0.17 -22.46
C GLN A 80 -7.71 1.52 -21.77
N ARG A 81 -8.53 1.53 -20.72
CA ARG A 81 -8.82 2.71 -19.88
C ARG A 81 -7.94 2.83 -18.64
N SER A 82 -6.84 2.09 -18.58
CA SER A 82 -5.80 2.19 -17.53
C SER A 82 -5.11 3.56 -17.43
N HIS A 83 -5.34 4.48 -18.37
CA HIS A 83 -4.88 5.88 -18.31
C HIS A 83 -6.00 6.89 -17.98
N ASP A 84 -7.25 6.46 -17.85
CA ASP A 84 -8.40 7.33 -17.57
C ASP A 84 -8.62 7.49 -16.05
N ILE A 85 -8.37 8.71 -15.54
CA ILE A 85 -8.53 9.05 -14.13
C ILE A 85 -9.99 8.94 -13.63
N HIS A 86 -10.99 9.16 -14.46
CA HIS A 86 -12.39 9.03 -14.08
C HIS A 86 -12.79 7.56 -13.99
N TYR A 87 -12.31 6.74 -14.93
CA TYR A 87 -12.48 5.29 -14.88
C TYR A 87 -11.79 4.68 -13.64
N LEU A 88 -10.52 5.00 -13.41
CA LEU A 88 -9.78 4.51 -12.24
C LEU A 88 -10.32 5.05 -10.92
N ASN A 89 -10.85 6.27 -10.87
CA ASN A 89 -11.58 6.74 -9.69
C ASN A 89 -12.83 5.90 -9.43
N LYS A 90 -13.60 5.52 -10.46
CA LYS A 90 -14.78 4.65 -10.33
C LYS A 90 -14.41 3.22 -9.91
N MET A 91 -13.37 2.65 -10.53
CA MET A 91 -13.03 1.22 -10.48
C MET A 91 -11.92 0.85 -9.47
N VAL A 92 -11.13 1.82 -9.00
CA VAL A 92 -10.00 1.57 -8.07
C VAL A 92 -10.06 2.49 -6.85
N PHE A 93 -10.02 3.81 -7.04
CA PHE A 93 -9.74 4.73 -5.93
C PHE A 93 -10.94 5.03 -5.03
N ASN A 94 -12.15 5.16 -5.59
CA ASN A 94 -13.40 5.24 -4.83
C ASN A 94 -14.08 3.86 -4.68
N PHE A 95 -13.51 2.80 -5.25
CA PHE A 95 -14.08 1.44 -5.25
C PHE A 95 -14.10 0.80 -3.85
N ARG A 96 -13.25 1.29 -2.94
CA ARG A 96 -13.20 0.89 -1.52
C ARG A 96 -14.51 1.18 -0.74
N THR A 97 -15.48 1.89 -1.33
CA THR A 97 -16.83 2.08 -0.78
C THR A 97 -17.91 1.23 -1.45
N ARG A 98 -17.56 0.39 -2.45
CA ARG A 98 -18.52 -0.31 -3.32
C ARG A 98 -18.49 -1.83 -3.22
N ILE A 99 -17.30 -2.44 -3.08
CA ILE A 99 -17.21 -3.87 -2.77
C ILE A 99 -17.20 -4.06 -1.25
N ALA A 100 -18.20 -4.79 -0.75
CA ALA A 100 -18.29 -5.18 0.66
C ALA A 100 -17.19 -6.19 1.05
N GLU A 101 -16.79 -7.06 0.12
CA GLU A 101 -15.84 -8.14 0.40
C GLU A 101 -14.37 -7.75 0.16
N LYS A 102 -13.65 -7.63 1.28
CA LYS A 102 -12.24 -7.25 1.36
C LYS A 102 -11.26 -8.15 0.59
N ASN A 103 -11.62 -9.43 0.38
CA ASN A 103 -10.77 -10.40 -0.32
C ASN A 103 -10.90 -10.28 -1.85
N VAL A 104 -12.13 -10.14 -2.36
CA VAL A 104 -12.39 -9.87 -3.79
C VAL A 104 -11.60 -8.65 -4.26
N PHE A 105 -11.63 -7.55 -3.50
CA PHE A 105 -10.90 -6.33 -3.88
C PHE A 105 -9.37 -6.48 -3.79
N TYR A 106 -8.85 -7.35 -2.93
CA TYR A 106 -7.42 -7.68 -2.92
C TYR A 106 -7.01 -8.44 -4.18
N HIS A 107 -7.74 -9.50 -4.55
CA HIS A 107 -7.47 -10.31 -5.74
C HIS A 107 -7.69 -9.53 -7.04
N TYR A 108 -8.65 -8.60 -7.05
CA TYR A 108 -8.84 -7.60 -8.11
C TYR A 108 -7.61 -6.72 -8.32
N LEU A 109 -7.12 -6.04 -7.28
CA LEU A 109 -5.96 -5.15 -7.36
C LEU A 109 -4.67 -5.90 -7.72
N ARG A 110 -4.54 -7.14 -7.24
CA ARG A 110 -3.45 -8.06 -7.58
C ARG A 110 -3.45 -8.39 -9.07
N SER A 111 -4.60 -8.79 -9.61
CA SER A 111 -4.76 -9.10 -11.05
C SER A 111 -4.56 -7.85 -11.92
N LEU A 112 -5.10 -6.71 -11.47
CA LEU A 112 -4.90 -5.42 -12.13
C LEU A 112 -3.41 -5.03 -12.19
N LEU A 113 -2.62 -5.27 -11.14
CA LEU A 113 -1.18 -5.00 -11.17
C LEU A 113 -0.42 -5.82 -12.23
N MET A 114 -0.93 -7.00 -12.59
CA MET A 114 -0.35 -7.89 -13.59
C MET A 114 -0.68 -7.43 -15.02
N SER A 115 -1.93 -7.03 -15.27
CA SER A 115 -2.43 -6.72 -16.62
C SER A 115 -2.48 -5.23 -16.99
N MET A 116 -2.33 -4.32 -16.03
CA MET A 116 -2.33 -2.87 -16.28
C MET A 116 -1.05 -2.41 -16.98
N ASP A 117 -1.20 -1.50 -17.95
CA ASP A 117 -0.06 -0.81 -18.58
C ASP A 117 0.79 -0.09 -17.53
N ARG A 118 2.05 -0.54 -17.40
CA ARG A 118 3.02 -0.02 -16.43
C ARG A 118 3.48 1.41 -16.73
N THR A 119 3.27 1.91 -17.95
CA THR A 119 3.53 3.31 -18.31
C THR A 119 2.46 4.27 -17.79
N SER A 120 1.31 3.75 -17.32
CA SER A 120 0.26 4.57 -16.72
C SER A 120 0.73 5.25 -15.44
N LYS A 121 0.50 6.56 -15.38
CA LYS A 121 0.74 7.43 -14.22
C LYS A 121 -0.02 6.98 -12.96
N PHE A 122 -0.99 6.08 -13.12
CA PHE A 122 -1.81 5.52 -12.04
C PHE A 122 -1.39 4.12 -11.60
N TYR A 123 -0.41 3.49 -12.25
CA TYR A 123 0.13 2.17 -11.86
C TYR A 123 0.62 2.16 -10.40
N LEU A 124 1.36 3.20 -10.02
CA LEU A 124 1.78 3.46 -8.64
C LEU A 124 0.59 3.67 -7.68
N GLY A 125 -0.57 4.12 -8.20
CA GLY A 125 -1.81 4.21 -7.43
C GLY A 125 -2.39 2.83 -7.11
N VAL A 126 -2.39 1.91 -8.08
CA VAL A 126 -2.78 0.51 -7.84
C VAL A 126 -1.84 -0.14 -6.84
N LEU A 127 -0.51 0.03 -6.99
CA LEU A 127 0.48 -0.41 -6.00
C LEU A 127 0.19 0.15 -4.60
N SER A 128 -0.12 1.45 -4.48
CA SER A 128 -0.44 2.08 -3.20
C SER A 128 -1.70 1.51 -2.55
N VAL A 129 -2.75 1.18 -3.31
CA VAL A 129 -3.97 0.59 -2.76
C VAL A 129 -3.79 -0.90 -2.46
N LEU A 130 -3.02 -1.63 -3.28
CA LEU A 130 -2.67 -3.02 -3.02
C LEU A 130 -1.81 -3.17 -1.76
N ALA A 131 -0.83 -2.29 -1.54
CA ALA A 131 -0.05 -2.21 -0.29
C ALA A 131 -0.98 -2.08 0.93
N PHE A 132 -2.02 -1.23 0.83
CA PHE A 132 -3.05 -1.15 1.87
C PHE A 132 -3.87 -2.44 2.05
N ARG A 133 -4.12 -3.25 1.00
CA ARG A 133 -4.80 -4.55 1.16
C ARG A 133 -3.87 -5.61 1.76
N VAL A 134 -2.60 -5.63 1.36
CA VAL A 134 -1.56 -6.52 1.90
C VAL A 134 -1.38 -6.25 3.39
N GLY A 135 -1.29 -4.99 3.80
CA GLY A 135 -1.13 -4.62 5.21
C GLY A 135 -2.31 -5.04 6.12
N GLU A 136 -3.51 -5.26 5.59
CA GLU A 136 -4.62 -5.78 6.41
C GLU A 136 -4.42 -7.23 6.88
N ASP A 137 -3.60 -8.01 6.15
CA ASP A 137 -3.20 -9.39 6.47
C ASP A 137 -1.80 -9.69 5.89
N PRO A 138 -0.73 -9.24 6.56
CA PRO A 138 0.61 -9.18 5.98
C PRO A 138 1.35 -10.51 6.02
N ILE A 139 1.01 -11.44 6.92
CA ILE A 139 1.55 -12.81 6.92
C ILE A 139 1.04 -13.56 5.70
N ASN A 140 -0.30 -13.66 5.56
CA ASN A 140 -0.90 -14.52 4.57
C ASN A 140 -0.73 -13.95 3.14
N ARG A 141 -0.64 -12.62 3.00
CA ARG A 141 -0.36 -11.93 1.73
C ARG A 141 1.13 -11.67 1.48
N SER A 142 2.02 -12.33 2.23
CA SER A 142 3.46 -12.06 2.21
C SER A 142 4.13 -12.20 0.83
N LEU A 143 3.69 -13.12 -0.01
CA LEU A 143 4.24 -13.29 -1.37
C LEU A 143 3.99 -12.05 -2.24
N VAL A 144 2.74 -11.57 -2.28
CA VAL A 144 2.38 -10.32 -2.98
C VAL A 144 3.04 -9.11 -2.30
N GLY A 145 3.15 -9.13 -0.97
CA GLY A 145 3.83 -8.10 -0.19
C GLY A 145 5.33 -7.95 -0.52
N ARG A 146 6.06 -9.05 -0.65
CA ARG A 146 7.47 -9.05 -1.10
C ARG A 146 7.58 -8.62 -2.55
N GLU A 147 6.65 -9.02 -3.40
CA GLU A 147 6.64 -8.65 -4.82
C GLU A 147 6.42 -7.14 -5.04
N ILE A 148 5.49 -6.49 -4.32
CA ILE A 148 5.33 -5.03 -4.43
C ILE A 148 6.53 -4.25 -3.87
N VAL A 149 7.26 -4.81 -2.90
CA VAL A 149 8.54 -4.24 -2.43
C VAL A 149 9.62 -4.35 -3.52
N ARG A 150 9.71 -5.49 -4.21
CA ARG A 150 10.62 -5.70 -5.36
C ARG A 150 10.31 -4.70 -6.48
N ILE A 151 9.06 -4.66 -6.95
CA ILE A 151 8.60 -3.73 -8.00
C ILE A 151 8.89 -2.27 -7.60
N ARG A 152 8.59 -1.86 -6.36
CA ARG A 152 8.86 -0.49 -5.91
C ARG A 152 10.35 -0.17 -5.87
N THR A 153 11.20 -1.14 -5.52
CA THR A 153 12.66 -1.00 -5.52
C THR A 153 13.20 -0.82 -6.94
N GLU A 154 12.76 -1.65 -7.88
CA GLU A 154 13.15 -1.59 -9.30
C GLU A 154 12.71 -0.29 -9.98
N LEU A 155 11.52 0.20 -9.65
CA LEU A 155 11.04 1.49 -10.15
C LEU A 155 11.95 2.65 -9.72
N ILE A 156 12.55 2.61 -8.52
CA ILE A 156 13.50 3.64 -8.07
C ILE A 156 14.78 3.62 -8.91
N ASP A 157 15.29 2.42 -9.28
CA ASP A 157 16.46 2.30 -10.17
C ASP A 157 16.17 2.75 -11.61
N GLN A 158 14.91 2.66 -12.04
CA GLN A 158 14.43 3.09 -13.36
C GLN A 158 13.82 4.51 -13.36
N LYS A 159 13.96 5.26 -12.26
CA LYS A 159 13.37 6.59 -12.09
C LYS A 159 13.91 7.55 -13.15
N PRO A 160 13.05 8.28 -13.88
CA PRO A 160 13.50 9.24 -14.88
C PRO A 160 14.29 10.39 -14.22
N ALA A 161 15.32 10.88 -14.91
CA ALA A 161 16.10 12.05 -14.48
C ALA A 161 15.29 13.37 -14.56
N ALA A 162 14.21 13.39 -15.35
CA ALA A 162 13.29 14.51 -15.42
C ALA A 162 12.34 14.52 -14.19
N PRO A 163 11.96 15.70 -13.66
CA PRO A 163 11.00 15.80 -12.56
C PRO A 163 9.68 15.09 -12.88
N LEU A 164 9.14 14.36 -11.90
CA LEU A 164 7.86 13.68 -12.05
C LEU A 164 6.73 14.71 -12.16
N ASP A 165 5.76 14.45 -13.04
CA ASP A 165 4.54 15.26 -13.09
C ASP A 165 3.71 15.10 -11.79
N PRO A 166 2.86 16.07 -11.42
CA PRO A 166 2.15 16.06 -10.14
C PRO A 166 1.34 14.79 -9.84
N VAL A 167 0.77 14.13 -10.84
CA VAL A 167 -0.02 12.89 -10.63
C VAL A 167 0.91 11.71 -10.36
N THR A 168 1.94 11.56 -11.18
CA THR A 168 2.95 10.51 -10.99
C THR A 168 3.68 10.69 -9.65
N LEU A 169 4.10 11.92 -9.32
CA LEU A 169 4.75 12.26 -8.06
C LEU A 169 3.86 11.93 -6.85
N ARG A 170 2.55 12.23 -6.92
CA ARG A 170 1.60 11.91 -5.86
C ARG A 170 1.56 10.42 -5.57
N TRP A 171 1.48 9.58 -6.60
CA TRP A 171 1.42 8.13 -6.43
C TRP A 171 2.78 7.51 -6.13
N TRP A 172 3.88 8.11 -6.59
CA TRP A 172 5.25 7.74 -6.24
C TRP A 172 5.48 7.83 -4.72
N ILE A 173 5.14 8.98 -4.13
CA ILE A 173 5.25 9.21 -2.68
C ILE A 173 4.27 8.29 -1.92
N SER A 174 3.02 8.21 -2.37
CA SER A 174 1.98 7.43 -1.67
C SER A 174 2.28 5.92 -1.67
N SER A 175 2.75 5.37 -2.79
CA SER A 175 3.12 3.95 -2.88
C SER A 175 4.32 3.64 -2.00
N GLY A 176 5.39 4.43 -2.06
CA GLY A 176 6.57 4.24 -1.20
C GLY A 176 6.25 4.34 0.29
N THR A 177 5.45 5.31 0.72
CA THR A 177 5.03 5.47 2.13
C THR A 177 4.29 4.24 2.67
N ASN A 178 3.49 3.58 1.82
CA ASN A 178 2.73 2.38 2.21
C ASN A 178 3.53 1.08 2.09
N ILE A 179 4.56 1.05 1.23
CA ILE A 179 5.38 -0.14 0.96
C ILE A 179 6.58 -0.21 1.92
N ALA A 180 7.14 0.91 2.39
CA ALA A 180 8.28 0.89 3.32
C ALA A 180 8.00 0.15 4.66
N PRO A 181 6.83 0.31 5.33
CA PRO A 181 6.50 -0.48 6.52
C PRO A 181 6.34 -1.98 6.23
N LEU A 182 5.86 -2.34 5.04
CA LEU A 182 5.78 -3.74 4.60
C LEU A 182 7.19 -4.32 4.36
N ALA A 183 8.09 -3.55 3.75
CA ALA A 183 9.48 -3.93 3.57
C ALA A 183 10.16 -4.20 4.93
N GLU A 184 9.98 -3.34 5.93
CA GLU A 184 10.46 -3.60 7.31
C GLU A 184 9.89 -4.90 7.90
N PHE A 185 8.57 -5.11 7.80
CA PHE A 185 7.93 -6.33 8.31
C PHE A 185 8.46 -7.61 7.64
N TYR A 186 8.72 -7.56 6.33
CA TYR A 186 9.30 -8.67 5.58
C TYR A 186 10.82 -8.82 5.74
N GLN A 187 11.45 -8.06 6.66
CA GLN A 187 12.89 -8.02 6.91
C GLN A 187 13.74 -7.50 5.73
N LEU A 188 13.13 -6.73 4.82
CA LEU A 188 13.74 -6.11 3.65
C LEU A 188 14.18 -4.67 3.95
N ARG A 189 14.93 -4.49 5.05
CA ARG A 189 15.32 -3.17 5.59
C ARG A 189 16.10 -2.29 4.62
N SER A 190 16.93 -2.88 3.77
CA SER A 190 17.65 -2.15 2.70
C SER A 190 16.70 -1.57 1.66
N SER A 191 15.66 -2.31 1.24
CA SER A 191 14.59 -1.79 0.37
C SER A 191 13.79 -0.70 1.07
N ALA A 192 13.44 -0.90 2.34
CA ALA A 192 12.69 0.07 3.13
C ALA A 192 13.45 1.41 3.26
N TYR A 193 14.73 1.36 3.60
CA TYR A 193 15.66 2.50 3.63
C TYR A 193 15.71 3.22 2.28
N LYS A 194 15.96 2.50 1.18
CA LYS A 194 16.05 3.06 -0.17
C LYS A 194 14.76 3.77 -0.59
N ILE A 195 13.60 3.20 -0.24
CA ILE A 195 12.28 3.79 -0.54
C ILE A 195 12.07 5.11 0.20
N VAL A 196 12.41 5.20 1.49
CA VAL A 196 12.22 6.45 2.25
C VAL A 196 13.28 7.50 1.93
N GLN A 197 14.50 7.07 1.62
CA GLN A 197 15.58 7.95 1.15
C GLN A 197 15.19 8.61 -0.19
N ASP A 198 14.68 7.85 -1.15
CA ASP A 198 14.16 8.37 -2.43
C ASP A 198 13.08 9.44 -2.20
N ILE A 199 12.15 9.22 -1.27
CA ILE A 199 11.11 10.22 -0.93
C ILE A 199 11.71 11.45 -0.24
N TYR A 200 12.67 11.29 0.69
CA TYR A 200 13.36 12.40 1.34
C TYR A 200 14.12 13.29 0.35
N LEU A 201 14.73 12.70 -0.69
CA LEU A 201 15.40 13.44 -1.76
C LEU A 201 14.41 14.24 -2.63
N MET A 202 13.13 13.83 -2.70
CA MET A 202 12.06 14.55 -3.40
C MET A 202 11.25 15.52 -2.52
N ARG A 203 11.63 15.73 -1.25
CA ARG A 203 10.81 16.47 -0.27
C ARG A 203 10.36 17.86 -0.75
N ASP A 204 11.22 18.58 -1.47
CA ASP A 204 10.95 19.93 -1.97
C ASP A 204 10.01 19.96 -3.18
N GLU A 205 9.95 18.87 -3.95
CA GLU A 205 9.02 18.69 -5.08
C GLU A 205 7.60 18.35 -4.59
N SER A 206 7.46 17.77 -3.39
CA SER A 206 6.19 17.22 -2.88
C SER A 206 5.05 18.26 -2.81
N ALA A 207 5.38 19.54 -2.66
CA ALA A 207 4.46 20.67 -2.76
C ALA A 207 3.69 20.72 -4.10
N ARG A 208 4.34 20.31 -5.21
CA ARG A 208 3.74 20.30 -6.56
C ARG A 208 2.61 19.29 -6.68
N ALA A 209 2.68 18.18 -5.92
CA ALA A 209 1.76 17.06 -6.04
C ALA A 209 0.40 17.29 -5.36
N ARG A 210 0.31 18.25 -4.40
CA ARG A 210 -0.85 18.58 -3.55
C ARG A 210 -1.44 17.37 -2.79
N ILE A 211 -1.66 17.51 -1.48
CA ILE A 211 -2.26 16.45 -0.63
C ILE A 211 -1.33 15.21 -0.47
N VAL A 212 -0.01 15.40 -0.44
CA VAL A 212 0.97 14.35 -0.10
C VAL A 212 1.95 14.74 1.01
N TYR A 213 1.73 15.87 1.67
CA TYR A 213 2.58 16.35 2.74
C TYR A 213 2.76 15.32 3.85
N TRP A 214 1.67 14.73 4.36
CA TRP A 214 1.76 13.77 5.46
C TRP A 214 2.45 12.47 5.07
N ASN A 215 2.26 11.98 3.82
CA ASN A 215 2.99 10.83 3.29
C ASN A 215 4.49 11.12 3.19
N THR A 216 4.83 12.29 2.66
CA THR A 216 6.22 12.75 2.53
C THR A 216 6.88 12.83 3.89
N THR A 217 6.27 13.55 4.85
CA THR A 217 6.86 13.74 6.19
C THR A 217 6.88 12.46 7.02
N SER A 218 5.94 11.53 6.81
CA SER A 218 6.04 10.17 7.36
C SER A 218 7.30 9.47 6.84
N SER A 219 7.51 9.43 5.52
CA SER A 219 8.71 8.81 4.94
C SER A 219 10.00 9.49 5.40
N MET A 220 10.03 10.83 5.48
CA MET A 220 11.18 11.58 6.02
C MET A 220 11.46 11.24 7.50
N LEU A 221 10.42 11.13 8.32
CA LEU A 221 10.55 10.74 9.73
C LEU A 221 11.13 9.32 9.86
N LEU A 222 10.69 8.37 9.03
CA LEU A 222 11.24 7.01 9.01
C LEU A 222 12.70 6.99 8.50
N TYR A 223 13.04 7.85 7.54
CA TYR A 223 14.44 8.05 7.11
C TYR A 223 15.33 8.57 8.25
N ALA A 224 14.86 9.53 9.04
CA ALA A 224 15.58 10.01 10.23
C ALA A 224 15.82 8.89 11.25
N PHE A 225 14.85 8.00 11.47
CA PHE A 225 15.01 6.85 12.37
C PHE A 225 16.00 5.80 11.88
N TYR A 226 16.14 5.59 10.56
CA TYR A 226 17.24 4.76 10.04
C TYR A 226 18.60 5.38 10.33
N LEU A 227 18.79 6.66 10.01
CA LEU A 227 20.04 7.37 10.27
C LEU A 227 20.40 7.37 11.77
N TYR A 228 19.41 7.56 12.64
CA TYR A 228 19.58 7.45 14.08
C TYR A 228 20.03 6.05 14.51
N GLY A 229 19.38 5.00 14.01
CA GLY A 229 19.75 3.60 14.28
C GLY A 229 21.10 3.18 13.69
N GLU A 230 21.60 3.88 12.68
CA GLU A 230 22.97 3.76 12.14
C GLU A 230 24.01 4.56 12.93
N GLY A 231 23.61 5.28 13.98
CA GLY A 231 24.50 6.17 14.76
C GLY A 231 24.84 7.49 14.07
N ARG A 232 24.21 7.83 12.94
CA ARG A 232 24.43 9.06 12.15
C ARG A 232 23.63 10.22 12.74
N LEU A 233 23.88 10.52 14.01
CA LEU A 233 23.05 11.40 14.84
C LEU A 233 22.89 12.83 14.28
N GLY A 234 23.94 13.39 13.68
CA GLY A 234 23.90 14.72 13.05
C GLY A 234 22.92 14.76 11.88
N GLU A 235 23.08 13.84 10.92
CA GLU A 235 22.20 13.72 9.75
C GLU A 235 20.76 13.41 10.16
N ALA A 236 20.56 12.50 11.14
CA ALA A 236 19.24 12.21 11.69
C ALA A 236 18.58 13.49 12.25
N SER A 237 19.32 14.29 13.02
CA SER A 237 18.86 15.57 13.58
C SER A 237 18.46 16.60 12.50
N GLU A 238 19.21 16.66 11.40
CA GLU A 238 18.88 17.51 10.24
C GLU A 238 17.62 17.03 9.51
N VAL A 239 17.46 15.72 9.30
CA VAL A 239 16.25 15.15 8.68
C VAL A 239 15.02 15.35 9.58
N PHE A 240 15.15 15.19 10.90
CA PHE A 240 14.07 15.52 11.85
C PHE A 240 13.67 17.00 11.75
N LEU A 241 14.63 17.93 11.71
CA LEU A 241 14.35 19.36 11.54
C LEU A 241 13.68 19.66 10.18
N SER A 242 14.20 19.06 9.10
CA SER A 242 13.61 19.20 7.76
C SER A 242 12.18 18.66 7.71
N THR A 243 11.89 17.57 8.43
CA THR A 243 10.54 17.00 8.54
C THR A 243 9.58 17.96 9.24
N PHE A 244 10.00 18.59 10.34
CA PHE A 244 9.23 19.63 11.02
C PHE A 244 8.92 20.82 10.09
N ILE A 245 9.93 21.32 9.36
CA ILE A 245 9.75 22.44 8.41
C ILE A 245 8.78 22.07 7.29
N THR A 246 8.87 20.86 6.73
CA THR A 246 7.92 20.36 5.72
C THR A 246 6.50 20.21 6.28
N CYS A 247 6.35 19.78 7.54
CA CYS A 247 5.04 19.77 8.20
C CYS A 247 4.45 21.18 8.34
N GLN A 248 5.24 22.15 8.80
CA GLN A 248 4.82 23.55 8.94
C GLN A 248 4.39 24.14 7.58
N ARG A 249 5.17 23.89 6.53
CA ARG A 249 4.83 24.29 5.16
C ARG A 249 3.52 23.67 4.70
N GLY A 250 3.35 22.35 4.87
CA GLY A 250 2.14 21.64 4.50
C GLY A 250 0.90 22.17 5.20
N LEU A 251 1.02 22.51 6.50
CA LEU A 251 -0.06 23.15 7.25
C LEU A 251 -0.42 24.53 6.68
N PHE A 252 0.55 25.40 6.36
CA PHE A 252 0.26 26.70 5.76
C PHE A 252 -0.39 26.59 4.37
N GLU A 253 0.05 25.65 3.53
CA GLU A 253 -0.54 25.46 2.20
C GLU A 253 -1.97 24.86 2.28
N ILE A 254 -2.26 24.00 3.26
CA ILE A 254 -3.62 23.46 3.50
C ILE A 254 -4.53 24.51 4.16
N PHE A 255 -4.06 25.24 5.18
CA PHE A 255 -4.79 26.33 5.84
C PHE A 255 -4.76 27.66 5.04
N SER A 256 -4.83 27.57 3.70
CA SER A 256 -5.01 28.71 2.82
C SER A 256 -6.49 29.06 2.66
N SER A 257 -6.84 30.35 2.64
CA SER A 257 -8.19 30.83 2.26
C SER A 257 -8.61 30.43 0.84
N SER A 258 -7.66 30.05 -0.02
CA SER A 258 -7.92 29.52 -1.35
C SER A 258 -8.35 28.04 -1.36
N ASN A 259 -8.17 27.31 -0.25
CA ASN A 259 -8.46 25.89 -0.15
C ASN A 259 -9.94 25.59 0.15
N ARG A 260 -10.72 25.43 -0.92
CA ARG A 260 -12.16 25.07 -0.85
C ARG A 260 -12.44 23.68 -0.28
N SER A 261 -11.42 22.86 0.00
CA SER A 261 -11.55 21.48 0.46
C SER A 261 -10.94 21.22 1.85
N ILE A 262 -10.65 22.28 2.61
CA ILE A 262 -9.97 22.20 3.91
C ILE A 262 -10.58 21.18 4.89
N LEU A 263 -11.92 21.05 4.93
CA LEU A 263 -12.62 20.09 5.80
C LEU A 263 -12.29 18.62 5.47
N SER A 264 -12.06 18.28 4.19
CA SER A 264 -11.67 16.92 3.80
C SER A 264 -10.18 16.63 4.05
N GLN A 265 -9.40 17.66 4.39
CA GLN A 265 -7.95 17.60 4.67
C GLN A 265 -7.63 17.81 6.15
N TYR A 266 -8.63 18.02 7.02
CA TYR A 266 -8.44 18.05 8.47
C TYR A 266 -7.67 16.84 9.03
N PRO A 267 -7.91 15.58 8.56
CA PRO A 267 -7.09 14.42 8.94
C PRO A 267 -5.60 14.59 8.63
N ASP A 268 -5.29 15.16 7.47
CA ASP A 268 -3.92 15.37 7.00
C ASP A 268 -3.26 16.47 7.86
N CYS A 269 -3.99 17.52 8.23
CA CYS A 269 -3.52 18.53 9.18
C CYS A 269 -3.17 17.94 10.56
N THR A 270 -4.03 17.08 11.11
CA THR A 270 -3.77 16.40 12.39
C THR A 270 -2.49 15.56 12.31
N ALA A 271 -2.30 14.82 11.21
CA ALA A 271 -1.08 14.04 10.99
C ALA A 271 0.17 14.93 10.92
N LEU A 272 0.11 16.07 10.21
CA LEU A 272 1.24 16.99 10.09
C LEU A 272 1.63 17.64 11.43
N VAL A 273 0.66 17.97 12.29
CA VAL A 273 0.93 18.50 13.64
C VAL A 273 1.67 17.48 14.49
N GLU A 274 1.20 16.23 14.56
CA GLU A 274 1.84 15.19 15.37
C GLU A 274 3.22 14.78 14.82
N ILE A 275 3.34 14.56 13.51
CA ILE A 275 4.64 14.27 12.86
C ILE A 275 5.61 15.43 13.10
N GLY A 276 5.15 16.67 12.94
CA GLY A 276 5.97 17.86 13.16
C GLY A 276 6.46 17.97 14.61
N ARG A 277 5.56 17.83 15.58
CA ARG A 277 5.90 17.89 17.02
C ARG A 277 6.93 16.83 17.41
N ASN A 278 6.73 15.59 16.99
CA ASN A 278 7.62 14.49 17.33
C ASN A 278 8.98 14.62 16.63
N SER A 279 9.00 15.11 15.37
CA SER A 279 10.24 15.41 14.66
C SER A 279 11.04 16.52 15.35
N PHE A 280 10.39 17.62 15.75
CA PHE A 280 11.07 18.71 16.46
C PHE A 280 11.57 18.28 17.85
N ALA A 281 10.82 17.45 18.56
CA ALA A 281 11.26 16.85 19.82
C ALA A 281 12.54 16.01 19.64
N ALA A 282 12.58 15.12 18.64
CA ALA A 282 13.77 14.33 18.33
C ALA A 282 14.98 15.20 17.92
N HIS A 283 14.78 16.22 17.07
CA HIS A 283 15.82 17.19 16.72
C HIS A 283 16.40 17.90 17.96
N SER A 284 15.55 18.38 18.88
CA SER A 284 16.00 19.09 20.08
C SER A 284 16.79 18.20 21.04
N VAL A 285 16.38 16.93 21.21
CA VAL A 285 17.15 15.94 21.98
C VAL A 285 18.54 15.75 21.37
N LEU A 286 18.62 15.49 20.06
CA LEU A 286 19.91 15.25 19.37
C LEU A 286 20.80 16.50 19.27
N SER A 287 20.22 17.70 19.28
CA SER A 287 20.96 18.97 19.25
C SER A 287 21.24 19.57 20.63
N GLY A 288 20.84 18.90 21.72
CA GLY A 288 21.02 19.39 23.10
C GLY A 288 20.21 20.63 23.46
N LYS A 289 19.24 21.05 22.63
CA LYS A 289 18.37 22.19 22.89
C LYS A 289 17.35 21.84 23.96
N LYS A 290 17.48 22.44 25.14
CA LYS A 290 16.47 22.32 26.21
C LYS A 290 15.21 23.11 25.85
N PHE A 291 14.06 22.49 26.05
CA PHE A 291 12.76 23.12 25.91
C PHE A 291 12.50 24.13 27.04
N LEU A 292 11.77 25.19 26.72
CA LEU A 292 11.17 26.06 27.74
C LEU A 292 9.99 25.33 28.41
N PRO A 293 9.79 25.50 29.73
CA PRO A 293 8.63 24.94 30.43
C PRO A 293 7.30 25.36 29.78
N GLY A 294 6.35 24.45 29.70
CA GLY A 294 5.05 24.64 29.05
C GLY A 294 5.04 24.57 27.52
N SER A 295 6.14 24.17 26.88
CA SER A 295 6.15 23.90 25.43
C SER A 295 5.64 22.50 25.11
N THR A 296 4.94 22.32 23.97
CA THR A 296 4.30 21.05 23.59
C THR A 296 5.28 19.88 23.35
N ALA A 297 6.59 20.13 23.39
CA ALA A 297 7.65 19.15 23.27
C ALA A 297 8.30 18.76 24.63
N GLU A 298 7.70 19.14 25.76
CA GLU A 298 8.09 18.65 27.10
C GLU A 298 7.94 17.13 27.28
N TYR A 299 7.16 16.45 26.43
CA TYR A 299 7.01 15.00 26.49
C TYR A 299 8.26 14.31 25.93
N PRO A 300 9.03 13.54 26.75
CA PRO A 300 10.21 12.84 26.27
C PRO A 300 9.84 11.84 25.18
N VAL A 301 10.63 11.84 24.11
CA VAL A 301 10.56 10.85 23.03
C VAL A 301 11.45 9.68 23.44
N ASP A 302 10.84 8.53 23.76
CA ASP A 302 11.56 7.27 23.97
C ASP A 302 12.08 6.76 22.61
N LEU A 303 13.32 7.12 22.27
CA LEU A 303 13.94 6.78 21.00
C LEU A 303 14.23 5.27 20.84
N GLU A 304 14.36 4.52 21.94
CA GLU A 304 14.55 3.06 21.89
C GLU A 304 13.23 2.34 21.56
N GLY A 305 12.10 2.80 22.11
CA GLY A 305 10.76 2.32 21.74
C GLY A 305 10.27 2.80 20.37
N TYR A 306 10.71 3.98 19.92
CA TYR A 306 10.11 4.68 18.77
C TYR A 306 10.28 3.99 17.40
N TYR A 307 11.28 3.12 17.24
CA TYR A 307 11.44 2.34 16.00
C TYR A 307 10.21 1.46 15.70
N ILE A 308 9.51 1.04 16.77
CA ILE A 308 8.25 0.29 16.71
C ILE A 308 7.04 1.23 16.90
N ASP A 309 7.24 2.40 17.49
CA ASP A 309 6.19 3.39 17.81
C ASP A 309 5.97 4.48 16.74
N PHE A 310 6.60 4.37 15.56
CA PHE A 310 6.38 5.25 14.39
C PHE A 310 4.89 5.45 14.02
N ILE A 311 4.07 4.43 14.23
CA ILE A 311 2.61 4.47 14.07
C ILE A 311 1.87 4.69 15.41
N GLY A 312 2.56 4.55 16.55
CA GLY A 312 2.06 4.87 17.90
C GLY A 312 1.95 6.37 18.19
N ALA A 313 2.61 7.24 17.41
CA ALA A 313 2.40 8.68 17.45
C ALA A 313 0.91 9.08 17.26
N VAL A 314 0.14 8.24 16.55
CA VAL A 314 -1.30 8.46 16.29
C VAL A 314 -2.18 8.05 17.50
N ARG A 315 -1.64 7.37 18.51
CA ARG A 315 -2.38 6.59 19.51
C ARG A 315 -2.94 7.39 20.70
N ARG A 316 -2.62 8.69 20.86
CA ARG A 316 -2.91 9.43 22.12
C ARG A 316 -4.35 9.96 22.30
N HIS A 317 -5.24 9.87 21.31
CA HIS A 317 -6.64 10.31 21.46
C HIS A 317 -7.68 9.37 20.81
N ASP A 318 -8.13 8.40 21.59
CA ASP A 318 -9.31 7.56 21.32
C ASP A 318 -10.60 8.42 21.28
N LYS A 319 -11.62 8.26 20.41
CA LYS A 319 -11.94 7.16 19.47
C LYS A 319 -12.21 7.60 18.02
N SER A 320 -12.47 8.88 17.75
CA SER A 320 -13.13 9.38 16.54
C SER A 320 -12.21 9.54 15.31
N PHE A 321 -11.26 8.61 15.12
CA PHE A 321 -10.25 8.74 14.08
C PHE A 321 -10.84 8.75 12.66
N PRO A 322 -10.36 9.63 11.77
CA PRO A 322 -10.68 9.55 10.35
C PRO A 322 -10.13 8.23 9.75
N PRO A 323 -10.85 7.55 8.84
CA PRO A 323 -10.61 6.14 8.49
C PRO A 323 -9.18 5.76 8.01
N LYS A 324 -8.40 6.74 7.53
CA LYS A 324 -7.02 6.52 7.06
C LYS A 324 -5.97 6.53 8.17
N LEU A 325 -6.22 7.25 9.26
CA LEU A 325 -5.33 7.30 10.43
C LEU A 325 -5.45 6.01 11.26
N GLY A 326 -6.70 5.59 11.52
CA GLY A 326 -6.99 4.30 12.17
C GLY A 326 -6.42 3.11 11.39
N TYR A 327 -6.50 3.14 10.06
CA TYR A 327 -5.88 2.10 9.21
C TYR A 327 -4.38 1.92 9.50
N LEU A 328 -3.60 3.01 9.63
CA LEU A 328 -2.17 2.89 9.93
C LEU A 328 -1.96 2.33 11.34
N ILE A 329 -2.69 2.81 12.36
CA ILE A 329 -2.65 2.26 13.73
C ILE A 329 -2.89 0.74 13.72
N GLU A 330 -4.00 0.31 13.13
CA GLU A 330 -4.34 -1.10 13.03
C GLU A 330 -3.30 -1.89 12.22
N LEU A 331 -2.66 -1.27 11.23
CA LEU A 331 -1.57 -1.89 10.47
C LEU A 331 -0.38 -2.19 11.40
N LYS A 332 0.12 -1.22 12.18
CA LYS A 332 1.18 -1.49 13.18
C LYS A 332 0.75 -2.53 14.21
N ASP A 333 -0.41 -2.34 14.83
CA ASP A 333 -0.78 -3.18 15.96
C ASP A 333 -1.02 -4.64 15.50
N ARG A 334 -1.42 -4.85 14.23
CA ARG A 334 -1.32 -6.15 13.55
C ARG A 334 0.13 -6.57 13.30
N LEU A 335 0.93 -5.80 12.56
CA LEU A 335 2.32 -6.14 12.21
C LEU A 335 3.17 -6.49 13.44
N ASN A 336 2.99 -5.79 14.57
CA ASN A 336 3.70 -6.05 15.83
C ASN A 336 3.20 -7.31 16.52
N LYS A 337 1.88 -7.53 16.58
CA LYS A 337 1.30 -8.76 17.14
C LYS A 337 1.74 -10.00 16.36
N GLU A 338 1.68 -9.91 15.03
CA GLU A 338 2.09 -10.97 14.11
C GLU A 338 3.62 -11.21 14.15
N LYS A 339 4.43 -10.15 14.31
CA LYS A 339 5.88 -10.28 14.52
C LYS A 339 6.20 -11.04 15.82
N SER A 340 5.46 -10.81 16.90
CA SER A 340 5.62 -11.59 18.13
C SER A 340 5.22 -13.07 17.95
N ALA A 341 4.26 -13.38 17.08
CA ALA A 341 3.84 -14.76 16.79
C ALA A 341 4.86 -15.53 15.90
N LEU A 342 5.60 -14.82 15.04
CA LEU A 342 6.61 -15.41 14.14
C LEU A 342 7.98 -15.66 14.79
N PHE A 343 8.29 -15.00 15.92
CA PHE A 343 9.63 -15.03 16.54
C PHE A 343 9.63 -15.35 18.04
N VAL A 344 8.50 -15.86 18.57
CA VAL A 344 8.45 -16.57 19.87
C VAL A 344 8.11 -18.03 19.58
N GLY A 345 9.13 -18.76 19.11
CA GLY A 345 9.15 -20.19 18.85
C GLY A 345 10.55 -20.73 19.09
#